data_AF-A0A2J6RHQ7-F1
#
_entry.id   AF-A0A2J6RHQ7-F1
#
_cell.length_a   1.000
_cell.length_b   1.000
_cell.length_c   1.000
_cell.angle_alpha   90.00
_cell.angle_beta   90.00
_cell.angle_gamma   90.00
#
_symmetry.space_group_name_H-M   'P 1'
#
loop_
_entity.id
_entity.type
_entity.pdbx_description
1 polymer ?
#
loop_
_entity_poly.entity_id
_entity_poly.type
_entity_poly.pdbx_seq_one_letter_code
_entity_poly.pdbx_strand_id
1 'polypeptide(L)'
;IHSGLHDKQSEAFADVPAGCRKIIIATNIAETSITIPDVKHVIDSGKHREYVYHHASKMSSLSTIWISKSNAKQRAGRAGRVQNGNYYALFSQARYES
;
A
#
# COMPACT_ATOMS: atom_id res chain seq x y z
N ILE A 1 9.24 -0.59 2.26
CA ILE A 1 8.79 -2.00 2.32
C ILE A 1 8.55 -2.51 0.91
N HIS A 2 9.30 -3.54 0.53
CA HIS A 2 9.22 -4.22 -0.76
C HIS A 2 9.59 -5.70 -0.54
N SER A 3 9.10 -6.61 -1.39
CA SER A 3 9.33 -8.06 -1.26
C SER A 3 10.81 -8.41 -1.33
N GLY A 4 11.55 -7.73 -2.19
CA GLY A 4 13.00 -7.90 -2.35
C GLY A 4 13.86 -7.34 -1.21
N LEU A 5 13.28 -6.77 -0.14
CA LEU A 5 14.03 -6.14 0.96
C LEU A 5 13.77 -6.85 2.31
N HIS A 6 13.90 -8.17 2.37
CA HIS A 6 13.56 -8.97 3.56
C HIS A 6 14.27 -8.50 4.84
N ASP A 7 15.58 -8.24 4.77
CA ASP A 7 16.38 -7.89 5.96
C ASP A 7 16.02 -6.53 6.56
N LYS A 8 15.43 -5.63 5.77
CA LYS A 8 15.05 -4.27 6.18
C LYS A 8 13.57 -4.12 6.54
N GLN A 9 12.79 -5.20 6.50
CA GLN A 9 11.37 -5.12 6.87
C GLN A 9 11.20 -4.91 8.38
N SER A 10 12.11 -5.47 9.19
CA SER A 10 12.17 -5.31 10.64
C SER A 10 12.27 -3.84 11.09
N GLU A 11 13.00 -3.01 10.32
CA GLU A 11 13.14 -1.56 10.59
C GLU A 11 11.78 -0.82 10.56
N ALA A 12 10.81 -1.29 9.78
CA ALA A 12 9.48 -0.67 9.76
C ALA A 12 8.74 -0.81 11.11
N PHE A 13 9.07 -1.85 11.88
CA PHE A 13 8.48 -2.13 13.19
C PHE A 13 9.24 -1.46 14.34
N ALA A 14 10.49 -1.03 14.14
CA ALA A 14 11.29 -0.39 15.18
C ALA A 14 10.71 0.96 15.61
N ASP A 15 10.79 1.29 16.89
CA ASP A 15 10.35 2.58 17.41
C ASP A 15 11.22 3.73 16.86
N VAL A 16 10.61 4.90 16.70
CA VAL A 16 11.32 6.11 16.29
C VAL A 16 11.66 6.98 17.50
N PRO A 17 12.83 7.64 17.53
CA PRO A 17 13.16 8.57 18.60
C PRO A 17 12.12 9.68 18.77
N ALA A 18 12.02 10.22 19.98
CA ALA A 18 11.12 11.33 20.28
C ALA A 18 11.38 12.54 19.36
N GLY A 19 10.32 13.14 18.84
CA GLY A 19 10.40 14.26 17.89
C GLY A 19 10.53 13.84 16.41
N CYS A 20 10.75 12.56 16.12
CA CYS A 20 10.79 12.04 14.75
C CYS A 20 9.40 11.52 14.30
N ARG A 21 9.12 11.64 13.00
CA ARG A 21 7.95 11.03 12.38
C ARG A 21 8.37 9.82 11.54
N LYS A 22 7.81 8.65 11.85
CA LYS A 22 7.98 7.45 11.02
C LYS A 22 7.24 7.64 9.69
N ILE A 23 7.94 7.52 8.57
CA ILE A 23 7.37 7.52 7.22
C ILE A 23 7.73 6.20 6.55
N ILE A 24 6.71 5.48 6.09
CA ILE A 24 6.88 4.16 5.51
C ILE A 24 6.39 4.20 4.06
N ILE A 25 7.32 3.98 3.14
CA ILE A 25 7.03 3.86 1.71
C ILE A 25 6.92 2.37 1.39
N ALA A 26 5.76 1.92 0.89
CA ALA A 26 5.48 0.52 0.67
C ALA A 26 4.82 0.25 -0.69
N THR A 27 5.02 -0.96 -1.21
CA THR A 27 4.18 -1.52 -2.28
C THR A 27 2.90 -2.16 -1.70
N ASN A 28 2.11 -2.79 -2.56
CA ASN A 28 0.91 -3.56 -2.18
C ASN A 28 1.17 -4.70 -1.18
N ILE A 29 2.42 -5.02 -0.83
CA ILE A 29 2.75 -6.00 0.24
C ILE A 29 2.26 -5.53 1.61
N ALA A 30 2.24 -4.21 1.85
CA ALA A 30 1.70 -3.66 3.09
C ALA A 30 0.16 -3.75 3.16
N GLU A 31 -0.52 -4.07 2.04
CA GLU A 31 -1.97 -4.16 1.98
C GLU A 31 -2.52 -5.39 2.69
N THR A 32 -1.82 -6.53 2.62
CA THR A 32 -2.27 -7.82 3.15
C THR A 32 -1.30 -8.39 4.18
N SER A 33 -0.01 -8.46 3.86
CA SER A 33 0.94 -9.32 4.58
C SER A 33 1.64 -8.70 5.79
N ILE A 34 1.58 -7.37 5.96
CA ILE A 34 2.33 -6.69 7.03
C ILE A 34 1.42 -5.79 7.85
N THR A 35 1.32 -6.06 9.15
CA THR A 35 0.61 -5.21 10.12
C THR A 35 1.62 -4.30 10.80
N ILE A 36 1.66 -3.05 10.37
CA ILE A 36 2.46 -2.03 11.04
C ILE A 36 1.56 -1.37 12.09
N PRO A 37 1.90 -1.45 13.39
CA PRO A 37 1.17 -0.73 14.42
C PRO A 37 1.28 0.79 14.17
N ASP A 38 0.26 1.53 14.60
CA ASP A 38 0.31 3.00 14.71
C ASP A 38 0.36 3.82 13.40
N VAL A 39 -0.04 3.26 12.27
CA VAL A 39 -0.23 4.05 11.05
C VAL A 39 -1.46 4.96 11.21
N LYS A 40 -1.20 6.27 11.32
CA LYS A 40 -2.25 7.30 11.41
C LYS A 40 -2.68 7.87 10.05
N HIS A 41 -1.78 7.90 9.09
CA HIS A 41 -2.01 8.50 7.78
C HIS A 41 -1.60 7.52 6.69
N VAL A 42 -2.52 7.23 5.77
CA VAL A 42 -2.25 6.44 4.56
C VAL A 42 -2.38 7.36 3.36
N ILE A 43 -1.34 7.38 2.52
CA ILE A 43 -1.33 8.09 1.23
C ILE A 43 -1.31 7.03 0.14
N ASP A 44 -2.33 7.01 -0.71
CA ASP A 44 -2.55 5.96 -1.70
C ASP A 44 -2.49 6.51 -3.12
N SER A 45 -1.54 6.01 -3.92
CA SER A 45 -1.39 6.37 -5.32
C SER A 45 -2.50 5.80 -6.22
N GLY A 46 -3.32 4.87 -5.72
CA GLY A 46 -4.34 4.18 -6.52
C GLY A 46 -3.77 3.16 -7.52
N LYS A 47 -2.47 2.86 -7.44
CA LYS A 47 -1.79 1.93 -8.35
C LYS A 47 -1.09 0.80 -7.59
N HIS A 48 -0.89 -0.32 -8.30
CA HIS A 48 0.07 -1.36 -7.92
C HIS A 48 0.66 -2.01 -9.16
N ARG A 49 1.70 -2.81 -8.98
CA ARG A 49 2.26 -3.66 -10.03
C ARG A 49 1.73 -5.07 -9.86
N GLU A 50 1.23 -5.64 -10.95
CA GLU A 50 0.74 -7.02 -11.00
C GLU A 50 1.24 -7.70 -12.27
N TYR A 51 1.43 -9.02 -12.20
CA TYR A 51 1.70 -9.83 -13.38
C TYR A 51 0.42 -10.00 -14.19
N VAL A 52 0.38 -9.37 -15.36
CA VAL A 52 -0.72 -9.50 -16.31
C VAL A 52 -0.34 -10.53 -17.35
N TYR A 53 -1.19 -11.54 -17.52
CA TYR A 53 -1.03 -12.55 -18.57
C TYR A 53 -1.75 -12.12 -19.85
N HIS A 54 -0.99 -12.01 -20.94
CA HIS A 54 -1.52 -11.66 -22.26
C HIS A 54 -1.77 -12.93 -23.07
N HIS A 55 -3.03 -13.36 -23.16
CA HIS A 55 -3.42 -14.59 -23.86
C HIS A 55 -2.98 -14.61 -25.33
N ALA A 56 -3.01 -13.46 -26.01
CA ALA A 56 -2.66 -13.34 -27.43
C ALA A 56 -1.18 -13.64 -27.71
N SER A 57 -0.27 -13.17 -26.83
CA SER A 57 1.17 -13.40 -26.96
C SER A 57 1.67 -14.58 -26.14
N LYS A 58 0.84 -15.17 -25.28
CA LYS A 58 1.21 -16.18 -24.27
C LYS A 58 2.34 -15.70 -23.34
N MET A 59 2.42 -14.39 -23.10
CA MET A 59 3.47 -13.79 -22.27
C MET A 59 2.88 -13.13 -21.03
N SER A 60 3.64 -13.18 -19.93
CA SER A 60 3.35 -12.42 -18.71
C SER A 60 4.18 -11.13 -18.68
N SER A 61 3.57 -10.01 -18.32
CA SER A 61 4.28 -8.73 -18.10
C SER A 61 3.96 -8.16 -16.73
N LEU A 62 4.94 -7.53 -16.08
CA LEU A 62 4.73 -6.82 -14.82
C LEU A 62 4.27 -5.38 -15.09
N SER A 63 2.97 -5.15 -15.00
CA SER A 63 2.32 -3.89 -15.41
C SER A 63 1.82 -3.08 -14.21
N THR A 64 1.90 -1.75 -14.31
CA THR A 64 1.33 -0.83 -13.30
C THR A 64 -0.14 -0.56 -13.62
N ILE A 65 -1.04 -1.13 -12.84
CA ILE A 65 -2.49 -1.07 -13.05
C ILE A 65 -3.20 -0.32 -11.92
N TRP A 66 -4.43 0.11 -12.19
CA TRP A 66 -5.33 0.69 -11.18
C TRP A 66 -5.74 -0.38 -10.17
N ILE A 67 -5.79 0.00 -8.90
CA ILE A 67 -6.26 -0.89 -7.84
C ILE A 67 -7.78 -1.01 -7.89
N SER A 68 -8.31 -2.14 -7.41
CA SER A 68 -9.75 -2.30 -7.26
C SER A 68 -10.29 -1.53 -6.04
N LYS A 69 -11.63 -1.39 -5.98
CA LYS A 69 -12.32 -0.82 -4.80
C LYS A 69 -12.02 -1.59 -3.52
N SER A 70 -11.85 -2.92 -3.61
CA SER A 70 -11.51 -3.74 -2.43
C SER A 70 -10.09 -3.48 -1.95
N ASN A 71 -9.13 -3.30 -2.87
CA ASN A 71 -7.75 -2.95 -2.51
C ASN A 71 -7.71 -1.58 -1.80
N ALA A 72 -8.41 -0.57 -2.34
CA ALA A 72 -8.49 0.75 -1.72
C ALA A 72 -9.07 0.66 -0.29
N LYS A 73 -10.12 -0.15 -0.08
CA LYS A 73 -10.70 -0.40 1.25
C LYS A 73 -9.71 -1.07 2.21
N GLN A 74 -8.94 -2.05 1.74
CA GLN A 74 -7.91 -2.70 2.55
C GLN A 74 -6.79 -1.72 2.95
N ARG A 75 -6.36 -0.85 2.02
CA ARG A 75 -5.37 0.20 2.28
C ARG A 75 -5.89 1.24 3.27
N ALA A 76 -7.13 1.69 3.11
CA ALA A 76 -7.77 2.60 4.05
C ALA A 76 -7.83 2.01 5.46
N GLY A 77 -8.12 0.72 5.60
CA GLY A 77 -8.12 0.00 6.88
C GLY A 77 -6.75 -0.17 7.55
N ARG A 78 -5.66 0.29 6.91
CA ARG A 78 -4.34 0.39 7.55
C ARG A 78 -4.24 1.62 8.45
N ALA A 79 -4.98 2.68 8.14
CA ALA A 79 -5.25 3.76 9.08
C ALA A 79 -6.43 3.35 9.98
N GLY A 80 -6.45 3.79 11.24
CA GLY A 80 -7.65 3.65 12.08
C GLY A 80 -7.71 2.44 13.01
N ARG A 81 -6.66 1.60 13.08
CA ARG A 81 -6.71 0.39 13.93
C ARG A 81 -6.63 0.65 15.44
N VAL A 82 -5.80 1.61 15.84
CA VAL A 82 -5.52 1.93 17.26
C VAL A 82 -6.09 3.29 17.65
N GLN A 83 -6.23 4.20 16.69
CA GLN A 83 -6.76 5.55 16.87
C GLN A 83 -7.31 6.08 15.53
N ASN A 84 -8.12 7.14 15.56
CA ASN A 84 -8.62 7.81 14.35
C ASN A 84 -7.47 8.14 13.38
N GLY A 85 -7.63 7.71 12.13
CA GLY A 85 -6.65 7.88 11.07
C GLY A 85 -7.25 8.50 9.81
N ASN A 86 -6.38 8.94 8.91
CA ASN A 86 -6.75 9.58 7.66
C ASN A 86 -6.27 8.75 6.46
N TYR A 87 -7.11 8.66 5.44
CA TYR A 87 -6.78 8.05 4.16
C TYR A 87 -6.86 9.10 3.06
N TYR A 88 -5.76 9.27 2.33
CA TYR A 88 -5.64 10.23 1.23
C TYR A 88 -5.48 9.48 -0.08
N ALA A 89 -6.55 9.47 -0.89
CA ALA A 89 -6.52 8.95 -2.24
C ALA A 89 -5.96 9.99 -3.22
N LEU A 90 -4.92 9.64 -3.97
CA LEU A 90 -4.34 10.49 -5.03
C LEU A 90 -5.02 10.25 -6.39
N PHE A 91 -6.32 10.00 -6.36
CA PHE A 91 -7.16 9.80 -7.54
C PHE A 91 -8.56 10.39 -7.29
N SER A 92 -9.23 10.79 -8.36
CA SER A 92 -10.55 11.42 -8.28
C SER A 92 -11.64 10.42 -7.88
N GLN A 93 -12.76 10.93 -7.37
CA GLN A 93 -13.94 10.13 -7.09
C GLN A 93 -14.45 9.41 -8.36
N ALA A 94 -14.45 10.07 -9.51
CA ALA A 94 -14.80 9.45 -10.79
C ALA A 94 -13.90 8.26 -11.13
N ARG A 95 -12.60 8.33 -10.81
CA ARG A 95 -11.67 7.20 -10.96
C ARG A 95 -11.95 6.09 -9.94
N TYR A 96 -12.34 6.44 -8.72
CA TYR A 96 -12.71 5.44 -7.72
C TYR A 96 -13.97 4.66 -8.13
N GLU A 97 -14.90 5.33 -8.80
CA GLU A 97 -16.19 4.77 -9.18
C GLU A 97 -16.16 3.92 -10.45
N SER A 98 -15.23 4.22 -11.38
CA SER A 98 -15.00 3.46 -12.63
C SER A 98 -14.57 2.02 -12.37
#